data_AF-A0A7C7V5X9-F1
#
_entry.id   AF-A0A7C7V5X9-F1
#
_cell.length_a   1.000
_cell.length_b   1.000
_cell.length_c   1.000
_cell.angle_alpha   90.00
_cell.angle_beta   90.00
_cell.angle_gamma   90.00
#
_symmetry.space_group_name_H-M   'P 1'
#
loop_
_entity.id
_entity.type
_entity.pdbx_description
1 polymer ?
#
loop_
_entity_poly.entity_id
_entity_poly.type
_entity_poly.pdbx_seq_one_letter_code
_entity_poly.pdbx_strand_id
1 'polypeptide(L)' 'MPTTVVLRPGESQEQLLKRFRKQVAKSGILSAVRRKRWYVSKSELRRIQKKKAIRRLRRRLRKMRRND' A
#
# COMPACT_ATOMS: atom_id res chain seq x y z
N MET A 1 -15.11 -3.73 -1.07
CA MET A 1 -15.92 -2.51 -0.84
C MET A 1 -15.28 -1.35 -1.56
N PRO A 2 -16.02 -0.59 -2.38
CA PRO A 2 -15.53 0.65 -2.96
C PRO A 2 -15.09 1.60 -1.84
N THR A 3 -13.96 2.27 -2.03
CA THR A 3 -13.43 3.25 -1.06
C THR A 3 -14.17 4.56 -1.23
N THR A 4 -15.22 4.78 -0.44
CA THR A 4 -15.96 6.05 -0.42
C THR A 4 -15.45 6.94 0.72
N VAL A 5 -15.49 8.27 0.51
CA VAL A 5 -15.29 9.28 1.55
C VAL A 5 -16.38 10.34 1.43
N VAL A 6 -16.89 10.81 2.56
CA VAL A 6 -17.87 11.90 2.63
C VAL A 6 -17.18 13.15 3.16
N LEU A 7 -17.52 14.29 2.58
CA LEU A 7 -17.03 15.61 3.02
C LEU A 7 -17.49 15.89 4.45
N ARG A 8 -16.56 16.31 5.30
CA ARG A 8 -16.86 16.70 6.68
C ARG A 8 -17.14 18.20 6.78
N PRO A 9 -17.92 18.65 7.77
CA PRO A 9 -18.07 20.08 8.05
C PRO A 9 -16.70 20.73 8.29
N GLY A 10 -16.44 21.87 7.63
CA GLY A 10 -15.18 22.61 7.75
C GLY A 10 -13.96 21.99 7.06
N GLU A 11 -14.13 20.89 6.32
CA GLU A 11 -13.05 20.25 5.56
C GLU A 11 -12.86 20.93 4.20
N SER A 12 -11.61 21.19 3.82
CA SER A 12 -11.30 21.68 2.48
C SER A 12 -11.33 20.55 1.45
N GLN A 13 -11.56 20.88 0.18
CA GLN A 13 -11.58 19.88 -0.90
C GLN A 13 -10.24 19.13 -1.04
N GLU A 14 -9.12 19.81 -0.77
CA GLU A 14 -7.81 19.17 -0.81
C GLU A 14 -7.65 18.12 0.32
N GLN A 15 -8.14 18.42 1.53
CA GLN A 15 -8.13 17.50 2.66
C GLN A 15 -9.00 16.26 2.36
N LEU A 16 -10.16 16.45 1.75
CA LEU A 16 -11.03 15.36 1.29
C LEU A 16 -10.29 14.45 0.29
N LEU A 17 -9.66 15.03 -0.74
CA LEU A 17 -8.88 14.27 -1.73
C LEU A 17 -7.69 13.54 -1.11
N LYS A 18 -7.02 14.14 -0.12
CA LYS A 18 -5.92 13.49 0.62
C LYS A 18 -6.43 12.26 1.38
N ARG A 19 -7.58 12.35 2.04
CA ARG A 19 -8.21 11.22 2.73
C ARG A 19 -8.68 10.15 1.76
N PHE A 20 -9.28 10.52 0.64
CA PHE A 20 -9.66 9.58 -0.41
C PHE A 20 -8.45 8.78 -0.89
N ARG A 21 -7.36 9.46 -1.26
CA ARG A 21 -6.10 8.81 -1.68
C ARG A 21 -5.57 7.85 -0.60
N LYS A 22 -5.62 8.26 0.67
CA LYS A 22 -5.22 7.40 1.80
C LYS A 22 -6.11 6.17 1.93
N GLN A 23 -7.42 6.32 1.76
CA GLN A 23 -8.38 5.21 1.81
C GLN A 23 -8.20 4.23 0.65
N VAL A 24 -8.00 4.74 -0.58
CA VAL A 24 -7.64 3.93 -1.76
C VAL A 24 -6.36 3.15 -1.52
N ALA A 25 -5.31 3.81 -1.03
CA ALA A 25 -4.05 3.14 -0.69
C ALA A 25 -4.21 2.07 0.40
N LYS A 26 -5.00 2.35 1.44
CA LYS A 26 -5.31 1.42 2.53
C LYS A 26 -6.06 0.18 2.05
N SER A 27 -7.03 0.36 1.14
CA SER A 27 -7.77 -0.76 0.55
C SER A 27 -6.91 -1.68 -0.30
N GLY A 28 -5.79 -1.18 -0.84
CA GLY A 28 -4.90 -1.93 -1.69
C GLY A 28 -5.47 -2.29 -3.07
N ILE A 29 -6.62 -1.74 -3.47
CA ILE A 29 -7.33 -2.11 -4.72
C ILE A 29 -6.43 -1.97 -5.96
N LEU A 30 -5.70 -0.86 -6.09
CA LEU A 30 -4.77 -0.65 -7.21
C LEU A 30 -3.61 -1.65 -7.22
N SER A 31 -3.13 -2.06 -6.04
CA SER A 31 -2.10 -3.09 -5.91
C SER A 31 -2.62 -4.47 -6.27
N ALA A 32 -3.88 -4.76 -5.94
CA ALA A 32 -4.54 -6.01 -6.33
C ALA A 32 -4.72 -6.09 -7.85
N VAL A 33 -5.22 -5.01 -8.48
CA VAL A 33 -5.36 -4.91 -9.94
C VAL A 33 -4.00 -5.10 -10.63
N ARG A 34 -2.95 -4.38 -10.21
CA ARG A 34 -1.60 -4.55 -10.79
C ARG A 34 -1.05 -5.97 -10.63
N ARG A 35 -1.32 -6.64 -9.51
CA ARG A 35 -0.87 -8.01 -9.26
C ARG A 35 -1.63 -9.03 -10.12
N LYS A 36 -2.92 -8.78 -10.39
CA LYS A 36 -3.79 -9.65 -11.19
C LYS A 36 -3.72 -9.37 -12.69
N ARG A 37 -3.04 -8.29 -13.12
CA ARG A 37 -2.96 -7.85 -14.52
C ARG A 37 -2.39 -8.90 -15.46
N TRP A 38 -1.44 -9.70 -14.99
CA TRP A 38 -0.79 -10.74 -15.77
C TRP A 38 -0.72 -12.03 -14.97
N TYR A 39 -0.72 -13.17 -15.66
CA TYR A 39 -0.46 -14.45 -15.03
C TYR A 39 0.97 -14.47 -14.48
N VAL A 40 1.13 -14.99 -13.27
CA VAL A 40 2.41 -15.22 -12.62
C VAL A 40 2.37 -16.59 -11.98
N SER A 41 3.36 -17.43 -12.27
CA SER A 41 3.43 -18.79 -11.73
C SER A 41 3.55 -18.78 -10.20
N LYS A 42 3.15 -19.90 -9.56
CA LYS A 42 3.24 -20.04 -8.10
C LYS A 42 4.68 -19.89 -7.58
N SER A 43 5.67 -20.38 -8.32
CA SER A 43 7.09 -20.26 -7.98
C SER A 43 7.56 -18.80 -8.01
N GLU A 44 7.20 -18.06 -9.07
CA GLU A 44 7.57 -16.65 -9.20
C GLU A 44 6.91 -15.80 -8.11
N LEU A 45 5.63 -16.08 -7.80
CA LEU A 45 4.93 -15.41 -6.71
C LEU A 45 5.64 -15.61 -5.36
N ARG A 46 6.08 -16.84 -5.04
CA ARG A 46 6.86 -17.14 -3.82
C ARG A 46 8.19 -16.37 -3.81
N ARG A 47 8.91 -16.32 -4.93
CA ARG A 47 10.18 -15.58 -5.07
C ARG A 47 9.98 -14.08 -4.80
N ILE A 48 8.95 -13.48 -5.39
CA ILE A 48 8.59 -12.07 -5.18
C ILE A 48 8.24 -11.81 -3.70
N GLN A 49 7.46 -12.68 -3.06
CA GLN A 49 7.08 -12.54 -1.65
C GLN A 49 8.30 -12.62 -0.72
N LYS A 50 9.18 -13.61 -0.92
CA LYS A 50 10.44 -13.76 -0.16
C LYS A 50 11.31 -12.50 -0.28
N LYS A 51 11.52 -12.00 -1.51
CA LYS A 51 12.28 -10.78 -1.78
C LYS A 51 11.66 -9.55 -1.10
N LYS A 52 10.33 -9.42 -1.11
CA LYS A 52 9.61 -8.34 -0.42
C LYS A 52 9.76 -8.41 1.10
N ALA A 53 9.69 -9.61 1.70
CA ALA A 53 9.87 -9.81 3.14
C ALA A 53 11.27 -9.38 3.59
N ILE A 54 12.32 -9.86 2.91
CA ILE A 54 13.72 -9.49 3.19
C ILE A 54 13.91 -7.97 3.08
N ARG A 55 13.35 -7.34 2.03
CA ARG A 55 13.41 -5.88 1.87
C ARG A 55 12.73 -5.13 3.01
N ARG A 56 11.58 -5.61 3.50
CA ARG A 56 10.88 -5.01 4.65
C ARG A 56 11.71 -5.11 5.93
N LEU A 57 12.30 -6.28 6.19
CA LEU A 57 13.18 -6.49 7.35
C LEU A 57 14.39 -5.55 7.31
N ARG A 58 15.12 -5.49 6.19
CA ARG A 58 16.27 -4.59 6.00
C ARG A 58 15.91 -3.12 6.25
N ARG A 59 14.72 -2.69 5.80
CA ARG A 59 14.23 -1.31 6.05
C ARG A 59 13.95 -1.06 7.54
N ARG A 60 13.39 -2.03 8.27
CA ARG A 60 13.16 -1.91 9.72
C ARG A 60 14.48 -1.79 10.48
N LEU A 61 15.44 -2.67 10.19
CA LEU A 61 16.77 -2.65 10.82
C LEU A 61 17.49 -1.31 10.59
N ARG A 62 17.44 -0.77 9.36
CA ARG A 62 18.02 0.56 9.06
C ARG A 62 17.33 1.70 9.82
N LYS A 63 16.03 1.58 10.12
CA LYS A 63 15.30 2.60 10.88
C LYS A 63 15.65 2.54 12.37
N MET A 64 15.78 1.34 12.94
CA MET A 64 16.21 1.14 14.33
C MET A 64 17.60 1.76 14.55
N ARG A 65 18.58 1.37 13.73
CA ARG A 65 19.97 1.90 13.78
C ARG A 65 20.14 3.41 13.59
N ARG A 66 19.10 4.13 13.16
CA ARG A 66 19.11 5.60 13.01
C ARG A 66 18.51 6.30 14.24
N ASN A 67 17.66 5.58 14.97
CA ASN A 67 16.99 6.05 16.17
C ASN A 67 17.80 5.74 17.45
N ASP A 68 18.76 4.82 17.36
CA ASP A 68 19.87 4.64 18.29
C ASP A 68 20.98 5.65 17.97
#